data_AF-A0A9D8GYW6-F1
#
_entry.id   AF-A0A9D8GYW6-F1
#
_cell.length_a   1.000
_cell.length_b   1.000
_cell.length_c   1.000
_cell.angle_alpha   90.00
_cell.angle_beta   90.00
_cell.angle_gamma   90.00
#
_symmetry.space_group_name_H-M   'P 1'
#
loop_
_entity.id
_entity.type
_entity.pdbx_description
1 polymer ?
#
loop_
_entity_poly.entity_id
_entity_poly.type
_entity_poly.pdbx_seq_one_letter_code
_entity_poly.pdbx_strand_id
1 'polypeptide(L)'
;GTIEIAPVAFMRGRTLNNSFVLIDEAQNCTYGQLKMLLTRLGWHSTMVITGDPDQTDLLPELSGLGTIGRKLEGLDDVAVVRLTDRDVVRHPLVGRMLSVL
;
A
#
# COMPACT_ATOMS: atom_id res chain seq x y z
N GLY A 1 7.78 19.02 9.51
CA GLY A 1 6.82 18.91 8.38
C GLY A 1 5.43 18.71 8.92
N THR A 2 4.41 18.96 8.11
CA THR A 2 3.00 18.70 8.46
C THR A 2 2.65 17.26 8.12
N ILE A 3 1.98 16.55 9.02
CA ILE A 3 1.43 15.22 8.74
C ILE A 3 -0.07 15.39 8.48
N GLU A 4 -0.53 14.91 7.33
CA GLU A 4 -1.94 14.92 6.95
C GLU A 4 -2.43 13.48 6.83
N ILE A 5 -3.52 13.17 7.53
CA ILE A 5 -4.24 11.90 7.40
C ILE A 5 -5.51 12.19 6.64
N ALA A 6 -5.68 11.56 5.48
CA ALA A 6 -6.82 11.81 4.62
C ALA A 6 -7.27 10.51 3.93
N PRO A 7 -8.58 10.33 3.73
CA PRO A 7 -9.09 9.16 3.03
C PRO A 7 -8.73 9.21 1.54
N VAL A 8 -8.71 8.05 0.87
CA VAL A 8 -8.42 7.89 -0.57
C VAL A 8 -9.25 8.83 -1.44
N ALA A 9 -10.52 9.05 -1.10
CA ALA A 9 -11.41 9.96 -1.83
C ALA A 9 -10.91 11.41 -1.89
N PHE A 10 -10.15 11.85 -0.88
CA PHE A 10 -9.60 13.19 -0.78
C PHE A 10 -8.43 13.44 -1.76
N MET A 11 -7.86 12.37 -2.32
CA MET A 11 -6.76 12.45 -3.29
C MET A 11 -7.25 12.72 -4.71
N ARG A 12 -8.55 12.57 -4.96
CA ARG A 12 -9.13 12.79 -6.29
C ARG A 12 -8.88 14.23 -6.75
N GLY A 13 -8.29 14.38 -7.93
CA GLY A 13 -8.04 15.69 -8.54
C GLY A 13 -6.87 16.47 -7.95
N ARG A 14 -6.12 15.91 -6.99
CA ARG A 14 -4.90 16.53 -6.44
C ARG A 14 -3.65 16.10 -7.22
N THR A 15 -2.59 16.88 -7.06
CA THR A 15 -1.22 16.48 -7.41
C THR A 15 -0.36 16.71 -6.17
N LEU A 16 0.36 15.68 -5.75
CA LEU A 16 1.12 15.66 -4.51
C LEU A 16 2.58 15.98 -4.86
N ASN A 17 2.97 17.25 -4.71
CA ASN A 17 4.33 17.73 -4.94
C ASN A 17 5.05 17.94 -3.59
N ASN A 18 6.39 17.81 -3.58
CA ASN A 18 7.24 18.02 -2.40
C ASN A 18 6.75 17.22 -1.18
N SER A 19 6.37 15.95 -1.37
CA SER A 19 5.65 15.16 -0.38
C SER A 19 6.17 13.72 -0.25
N PHE A 20 6.04 13.15 0.95
CA PHE A 20 6.19 11.72 1.17
C PHE A 20 4.80 11.14 1.46
N VAL A 21 4.34 10.22 0.61
CA VAL A 21 2.98 9.69 0.65
C VAL A 21 3.04 8.23 1.07
N LEU A 22 2.36 7.88 2.15
CA LEU A 22 2.16 6.50 2.58
C LEU A 22 0.70 6.12 2.35
N ILE A 23 0.48 5.05 1.61
CA ILE A 23 -0.84 4.46 1.38
C ILE A 23 -0.83 3.11 2.06
N ASP A 24 -1.52 3.02 3.18
CA ASP A 24 -1.60 1.79 3.97
C ASP A 24 -2.89 1.02 3.68
N GLU A 25 -2.87 -0.29 3.98
CA GLU A 25 -3.99 -1.21 3.74
C GLU A 25 -4.49 -1.21 2.29
N ALA A 26 -3.56 -1.10 1.34
CA ALA A 26 -3.85 -0.95 -0.08
C ALA A 26 -4.58 -2.15 -0.70
N GLN A 27 -4.59 -3.31 -0.03
CA GLN A 27 -5.39 -4.47 -0.43
C GLN A 27 -6.90 -4.16 -0.42
N ASN A 28 -7.33 -3.19 0.40
CA ASN A 28 -8.71 -2.73 0.47
C ASN A 28 -9.08 -1.71 -0.62
N CYS A 29 -8.17 -1.46 -1.56
CA CYS A 29 -8.43 -0.61 -2.72
C CYS A 29 -8.61 -1.45 -3.99
N THR A 30 -9.62 -1.09 -4.78
CA THR A 30 -9.79 -1.60 -6.14
C THR A 30 -8.65 -1.15 -7.05
N TYR A 31 -8.44 -1.85 -8.16
CA TYR A 31 -7.48 -1.45 -9.20
C TYR A 31 -7.70 0.00 -9.67
N GLY A 32 -8.96 0.43 -9.82
CA GLY A 32 -9.30 1.79 -10.23
C GLY A 32 -8.89 2.85 -9.20
N GLN A 33 -9.06 2.56 -7.91
CA GLN A 33 -8.66 3.47 -6.83
C GLN A 33 -7.14 3.61 -6.74
N LEU A 34 -6.41 2.49 -6.77
CA LEU A 34 -4.95 2.52 -6.75
C LEU A 34 -4.36 3.19 -7.99
N LYS A 35 -4.91 2.94 -9.19
CA LYS A 35 -4.52 3.66 -10.40
C LYS A 35 -4.75 5.17 -10.25
N MET A 36 -5.89 5.57 -9.69
CA MET A 36 -6.20 6.96 -9.43
C MET A 36 -5.17 7.59 -8.48
N LEU A 37 -4.81 6.91 -7.39
CA LEU A 37 -3.79 7.33 -6.41
C LEU A 37 -2.40 7.47 -7.04
N LEU A 38 -1.92 6.46 -7.77
CA LEU A 38 -0.59 6.47 -8.41
C LEU A 38 -0.42 7.68 -9.35
N THR A 39 -1.47 8.05 -10.09
CA THR A 39 -1.44 9.22 -10.98
C THR A 39 -1.46 10.56 -10.25
N ARG A 40 -1.52 10.59 -8.91
CA ARG A 40 -1.42 11.83 -8.12
C ARG A 40 0.02 12.17 -7.73
N LEU A 41 0.97 11.26 -7.92
CA LEU A 41 2.38 11.50 -7.62
C LEU A 41 2.92 12.68 -8.45
N GLY A 42 3.44 13.70 -7.77
CA GLY A 42 4.03 14.89 -8.38
C GLY A 42 5.54 14.98 -8.18
N TRP A 43 6.09 16.14 -8.50
CA TRP A 43 7.54 16.41 -8.43
C TRP A 43 8.05 16.36 -6.99
N HIS A 44 9.34 15.99 -6.85
CA HIS A 44 10.04 15.88 -5.57
C HIS A 44 9.25 15.10 -4.51
N SER A 45 8.58 14.03 -4.94
CA SER A 45 7.74 13.23 -4.06
C SER A 45 8.08 11.76 -4.14
N THR A 46 7.82 11.05 -3.05
CA THR A 46 7.96 9.61 -2.95
C THR A 46 6.65 9.04 -2.46
N MET A 47 6.19 7.95 -3.09
CA MET A 47 4.99 7.23 -2.68
C MET A 47 5.35 5.81 -2.29
N VAL A 48 4.92 5.40 -1.11
CA VAL A 48 5.03 4.04 -0.60
C VAL A 48 3.62 3.49 -0.44
N ILE A 49 3.38 2.31 -1.00
CA ILE A 49 2.12 1.60 -0.92
C ILE A 49 2.37 0.31 -0.14
N THR A 50 1.64 0.11 0.95
CA THR A 50 1.72 -1.05 1.82
C THR A 50 0.38 -1.78 1.88
N GLY A 51 0.44 -3.09 2.09
CA GLY A 51 -0.74 -3.93 2.22
C GLY A 51 -0.41 -5.41 2.08
N ASP A 52 -1.32 -6.25 2.55
CA ASP A 52 -1.24 -7.70 2.44
C ASP A 52 -2.29 -8.19 1.44
N PRO A 53 -1.90 -8.69 0.24
CA PRO A 53 -2.85 -9.15 -0.77
C PRO A 53 -3.72 -10.32 -0.30
N ASP A 54 -3.30 -11.08 0.71
CA ASP A 54 -4.03 -12.23 1.24
C ASP A 54 -5.03 -11.85 2.34
N GLN A 55 -4.98 -10.61 2.85
CA GLN A 55 -5.85 -10.09 3.92
C GLN A 55 -6.77 -8.95 3.43
N THR A 56 -7.34 -9.11 2.25
CA THR A 56 -8.31 -8.16 1.70
C THR A 56 -9.68 -8.28 2.36
N ASP A 57 -10.27 -7.16 2.76
CA ASP A 57 -11.68 -7.08 3.20
C ASP A 57 -12.66 -7.10 2.01
N LEU A 58 -12.16 -6.83 0.79
CA LEU A 58 -12.93 -6.97 -0.44
C LEU A 58 -13.00 -8.45 -0.86
N LEU A 59 -13.96 -8.78 -1.74
CA LEU A 59 -13.90 -10.04 -2.49
C LEU A 59 -12.52 -10.14 -3.16
N PRO A 60 -11.80 -11.28 -3.06
CA PRO A 60 -10.40 -11.38 -3.48
C PRO A 60 -10.11 -10.90 -4.90
N GLU A 61 -11.06 -11.10 -5.82
CA GLU A 61 -11.00 -10.68 -7.21
C GLU A 61 -11.11 -9.16 -7.44
N LEU A 62 -11.57 -8.41 -6.44
CA LEU A 62 -11.75 -6.95 -6.51
C LEU A 62 -10.50 -6.17 -6.08
N SER A 63 -9.63 -6.77 -5.25
CA SER A 63 -8.42 -6.09 -4.78
C SER A 63 -7.48 -5.77 -5.94
N GLY A 64 -7.03 -4.52 -6.00
CA GLY A 64 -6.11 -4.05 -7.03
C GLY A 64 -4.64 -4.32 -6.74
N LEU A 65 -4.29 -4.60 -5.48
CA LEU A 65 -2.91 -4.56 -4.98
C LEU A 65 -1.99 -5.53 -5.72
N GLY A 66 -2.36 -6.82 -5.76
CA GLY A 66 -1.55 -7.85 -6.42
C GLY A 66 -1.39 -7.63 -7.93
N THR A 67 -2.41 -7.05 -8.58
CA THR A 67 -2.35 -6.73 -10.02
C THR A 67 -1.43 -5.53 -10.29
N ILE A 68 -1.47 -4.50 -9.45
CA ILE A 68 -0.59 -3.33 -9.59
C ILE A 68 0.85 -3.69 -9.27
N GLY A 69 1.10 -4.43 -8.19
CA GLY A 69 2.46 -4.88 -7.85
C GLY A 69 3.14 -5.57 -9.03
N ARG A 70 2.48 -6.56 -9.65
CA ARG A 70 3.01 -7.25 -10.85
C ARG A 70 3.26 -6.34 -12.05
N LYS A 71 2.44 -5.30 -12.24
CA LYS A 71 2.62 -4.33 -13.34
C LYS A 71 3.79 -3.39 -13.09
N LEU A 72 4.02 -3.02 -11.84
CA LEU A 72 5.08 -2.09 -11.44
C LEU A 72 6.46 -2.76 -11.36
N GLU A 73 6.53 -4.09 -11.19
CA GLU A 73 7.78 -4.86 -11.21
C GLU A 73 8.62 -4.66 -12.49
N GLY A 74 8.00 -4.26 -13.61
CA GLY A 74 8.69 -4.00 -14.88
C GLY A 74 9.22 -2.58 -15.04
N LEU A 75 9.15 -1.73 -14.01
CA LEU A 75 9.59 -0.33 -14.07
C LEU A 75 10.88 -0.13 -13.27
N ASP A 76 11.91 0.45 -13.91
CA ASP A 76 13.22 0.65 -13.29
C ASP A 76 13.19 1.59 -12.07
N ASP A 77 12.27 2.56 -12.06
CA ASP A 77 12.13 3.55 -10.99
C ASP A 77 11.16 3.13 -9.88
N VAL A 78 10.68 1.88 -9.88
CA VAL A 78 9.74 1.37 -8.88
C VAL A 78 10.26 0.07 -8.25
N ALA A 79 10.44 0.10 -6.93
CA ALA A 79 10.75 -1.10 -6.16
C ALA A 79 9.46 -1.79 -5.70
N VAL A 80 9.34 -3.10 -5.99
CA VAL A 80 8.29 -3.96 -5.43
C VAL A 80 8.94 -4.89 -4.41
N VAL A 81 8.66 -4.65 -3.12
CA VAL A 81 9.25 -5.41 -2.01
C VAL A 81 8.20 -6.39 -1.48
N ARG A 82 8.52 -7.68 -1.54
CA ARG A 82 7.67 -8.76 -1.02
C ARG A 82 8.26 -9.24 0.30
N LEU A 83 7.67 -8.80 1.40
CA LEU A 83 8.01 -9.29 2.73
C LEU A 83 7.42 -10.69 2.93
N THR A 84 8.08 -11.47 3.77
CA THR A 84 7.70 -12.84 4.12
C THR A 84 7.50 -12.95 5.63
N ASP A 85 6.99 -14.08 6.09
CA ASP A 85 6.87 -14.37 7.53
C ASP A 85 8.20 -14.25 8.29
N ARG A 86 9.33 -14.40 7.60
CA ARG A 86 10.68 -14.25 8.19
C ARG A 86 11.02 -12.82 8.55
N ASP A 87 10.37 -11.86 7.89
CA ASP A 87 10.57 -10.43 8.11
C ASP A 87 9.68 -9.90 9.24
N VAL A 88 8.78 -10.74 9.77
CA VAL A 88 7.82 -10.35 10.80
C VAL A 88 8.41 -10.51 12.20
N VAL A 89 8.89 -9.39 12.75
CA VAL A 89 9.37 -9.32 14.13
C VAL A 89 8.22 -8.97 15.06
N ARG A 90 7.72 -9.96 15.81
CA ARG A 90 6.66 -9.79 16.81
C ARG A 90 7.21 -9.81 18.22
N HIS A 91 6.56 -9.10 19.12
CA HIS A 91 6.84 -9.21 20.55
C HIS A 91 6.64 -10.67 21.03
N PRO A 92 7.51 -11.23 21.88
CA PRO A 92 7.44 -12.65 22.28
C PRO A 92 6.09 -13.07 22.88
N LEU A 93 5.40 -12.15 23.56
CA LEU A 93 4.04 -12.40 24.08
C LEU A 93 3.03 -12.64 22.95
N VAL A 94 3.06 -11.85 21.88
CA VAL A 94 2.14 -11.99 20.74
C VAL A 94 2.37 -13.33 20.04
N GLY A 95 3.63 -13.73 19.87
CA GLY A 95 3.96 -15.05 19.31
C GLY A 95 3.38 -16.21 20.14
N ARG A 96 3.44 -16.12 21.48
CA ARG A 96 2.80 -17.11 22.36
C ARG A 96 1.27 -17.10 22.23
N MET A 97 0.66 -15.92 22.13
CA MET A 97 -0.80 -15.81 21.97
C MET A 97 -1.28 -16.45 20.66
N LEU A 98 -0.57 -16.24 19.54
CA LEU A 98 -0.91 -16.85 18.25
C LEU A 98 -0.81 -18.38 18.23
N SER A 99 -0.07 -18.98 19.17
CA SER A 99 0.01 -20.45 19.26
C SER A 99 -1.19 -21.09 19.95
N VAL A 100 -2.04 -20.29 20.61
CA VAL A 100 -3.21 -20.75 21.37
C VAL A 100 -4.54 -20.17 20.86
N LEU A 101 -4.50 -19.19 19.96
CA LEU A 101 -5.63 -18.66 19.20
C LEU A 101 -5.75 -19.39 17.87
#